data_AF-A0AA96Q190-F1
#
_entry.id   AF-A0AA96Q190-F1
#
_cell.length_a   1.000
_cell.length_b   1.000
_cell.length_c   1.000
_cell.angle_alpha   90.00
_cell.angle_beta   90.00
_cell.angle_gamma   90.00
#
_symmetry.space_group_name_H-M   'P 1'
#
loop_
_entity.id
_entity.type
_entity.pdbx_description
1 polymer ?
#
loop_
_entity_poly.entity_id
_entity_poly.type
_entity_poly.pdbx_seq_one_letter_code
_entity_poly.pdbx_strand_id
1 'polypeptide(L)' 'MEERRITTLMITHNMASSLRLGNRTILIDSGSVAIDLKGEEREHMDVEGLLRLYHKIKGQEFDNDRILLAN' A
#
# COMPACT_ATOMS: atom_id res chain seq x y z
N MET A 1 -8.73 11.35 14.96
CA MET A 1 -9.47 10.06 14.81
C MET A 1 -9.76 9.43 16.17
N GLU A 2 -8.78 9.40 17.09
CA GLU A 2 -8.92 8.69 18.37
C GLU A 2 -9.96 9.26 19.35
N GLU A 3 -10.17 10.58 19.38
CA GLU A 3 -11.06 11.21 20.37
C GLU A 3 -12.51 10.72 20.35
N ARG A 4 -13.02 10.25 19.20
CA ARG A 4 -14.42 9.79 19.07
C ARG A 4 -14.57 8.27 18.96
N ARG A 5 -13.46 7.52 18.95
CA ARG A 5 -13.43 6.05 18.74
C ARG A 5 -14.31 5.56 17.59
N ILE A 6 -14.41 6.34 16.52
CA ILE A 6 -15.12 5.95 15.30
C ILE A 6 -14.13 5.33 14.32
N THR A 7 -14.51 4.22 13.69
CA THR A 7 -13.76 3.65 12.59
C THR A 7 -13.84 4.59 11.40
N THR A 8 -12.68 5.04 10.91
CA THR A 8 -12.60 5.93 9.75
C THR A 8 -11.78 5.30 8.65
N LEU A 9 -12.30 5.35 7.42
CA LEU A 9 -11.59 5.01 6.20
C LEU A 9 -11.33 6.29 5.39
N MET A 10 -10.07 6.51 5.01
CA MET A 10 -9.66 7.58 4.11
C MET A 10 -9.13 6.97 2.82
N ILE A 11 -9.61 7.47 1.68
CA ILE A 11 -9.08 7.12 0.36
C ILE A 11 -8.26 8.31 -0.13
N THR A 12 -7.02 8.06 -0.55
CA THR A 12 -6.13 9.10 -1.07
C THR A 12 -5.17 8.53 -2.10
N HIS A 13 -4.78 9.35 -3.06
CA HIS A 13 -3.67 9.06 -3.98
C HIS A 13 -2.31 9.55 -3.44
N ASN A 14 -2.30 10.19 -2.27
CA ASN A 14 -1.09 10.75 -1.68
C ASN A 14 -0.54 9.82 -0.59
N MET A 15 0.59 9.18 -0.88
CA MET A 15 1.25 8.23 0.02
C MET A 15 1.71 8.88 1.34
N ALA A 16 2.16 10.14 1.33
CA ALA A 16 2.53 10.81 2.57
C ALA A 16 1.31 11.00 3.51
N SER A 17 0.14 11.30 2.94
CA SER A 17 -1.11 11.42 3.70
C SER A 17 -1.58 10.08 4.25
N SER A 18 -1.45 8.98 3.51
CA SER A 18 -1.84 7.64 4.01
C SER A 18 -1.00 7.20 5.21
N LEU A 19 0.30 7.49 5.21
CA LEU A 19 1.21 7.20 6.32
C LEU A 19 1.07 8.15 7.51
N ARG A 20 0.56 9.37 7.31
CA ARG A 20 0.42 10.37 8.39
C ARG A 20 -0.88 10.27 9.17
N LEU A 21 -2.00 9.99 8.50
CA LEU A 21 -3.33 10.24 9.07
C LEU A 21 -4.05 8.99 9.63
N GLY A 22 -3.54 7.80 9.37
CA GLY A 22 -4.14 6.53 9.82
C GLY A 22 -3.31 5.76 10.84
N ASN A 23 -3.65 4.50 11.07
CA ASN A 23 -2.84 3.48 11.76
C ASN A 23 -2.65 2.18 10.94
N ARG A 24 -3.28 2.09 9.77
CA ARG A 24 -3.12 1.06 8.74
C ARG A 24 -3.09 1.73 7.36
N THR A 25 -2.26 1.23 6.46
CA THR A 25 -2.16 1.73 5.08
C THR A 25 -2.35 0.56 4.13
N ILE A 26 -3.43 0.59 3.35
CA ILE A 26 -3.73 -0.43 2.34
C ILE A 26 -3.52 0.22 0.97
N LEU A 27 -2.67 -0.39 0.15
CA LEU A 27 -2.53 -0.03 -1.26
C LEU A 27 -3.30 -1.05 -2.09
N ILE A 28 -4.27 -0.55 -2.84
CA ILE A 28 -5.07 -1.35 -3.76
C ILE A 28 -4.54 -1.11 -5.17
N ASP A 29 -4.34 -2.17 -5.91
CA ASP A 29 -3.99 -2.12 -7.32
C ASP A 29 -4.81 -3.17 -8.08
N SER A 30 -5.32 -2.81 -9.27
CA SER A 30 -6.07 -3.73 -10.15
C SER A 30 -7.21 -4.49 -9.45
N GLY A 31 -7.86 -3.85 -8.48
CA GLY A 31 -8.96 -4.42 -7.69
C GLY A 31 -8.54 -5.37 -6.56
N SER A 32 -7.24 -5.55 -6.33
CA SER A 32 -6.67 -6.42 -5.29
C SER A 32 -5.85 -5.63 -4.27
N VAL A 33 -5.71 -6.16 -3.06
CA VAL A 33 -4.82 -5.57 -2.05
C VAL A 33 -3.38 -5.95 -2.40
N ALA A 34 -2.62 -4.96 -2.88
CA ALA A 34 -1.21 -5.15 -3.20
C ALA A 34 -0.32 -5.00 -1.96
N ILE A 35 -0.66 -4.08 -1.05
CA ILE A 35 0.08 -3.83 0.19
C ILE A 35 -0.90 -3.62 1.35
N ASP A 36 -0.60 -4.21 2.51
CA ASP A 36 -1.33 -4.01 3.76
C ASP A 36 -0.36 -3.77 4.92
N LEU A 37 -0.06 -2.51 5.23
CA LEU A 37 0.84 -2.11 6.30
C LEU A 37 0.07 -1.81 7.59
N LYS A 38 0.47 -2.41 8.70
CA LYS A 38 -0.09 -2.20 10.04
C LYS A 38 0.96 -2.40 11.13
N GLY A 39 0.72 -1.84 12.32
CA GLY A 39 1.62 -1.98 13.47
C GLY A 39 3.03 -1.46 13.17
N GLU A 40 4.05 -2.13 13.71
CA GLU A 40 5.45 -1.69 13.61
C GLU A 40 5.95 -1.54 12.17
N GLU A 41 5.53 -2.42 11.24
CA GLU A 41 5.95 -2.33 9.84
C GLU A 41 5.52 -0.99 9.22
N ARG A 42 4.31 -0.53 9.56
CA ARG A 42 3.81 0.77 9.11
C ARG A 42 4.52 1.92 9.83
N GLU A 43 4.79 1.78 11.12
CA GLU A 43 5.44 2.82 11.92
C GLU A 43 6.86 3.13 11.42
N HIS A 44 7.58 2.13 10.93
CA HIS A 44 8.91 2.27 10.34
C HIS A 44 8.89 2.56 8.83
N MET A 45 7.71 2.66 8.22
CA MET A 45 7.57 2.94 6.80
C MET A 45 7.62 4.44 6.51
N ASP A 46 8.43 4.82 5.52
CA ASP A 46 8.43 6.14 4.92
C ASP A 46 7.89 6.11 3.48
N VAL A 47 7.75 7.30 2.88
CA VAL A 47 7.21 7.45 1.52
C VAL A 47 8.11 6.75 0.49
N GLU A 48 9.43 6.84 0.66
CA GLU A 48 10.39 6.25 -0.27
C GLU A 48 10.35 4.72 -0.22
N GLY A 49 10.28 4.14 0.98
CA GLY A 49 10.10 2.71 1.21
C GLY A 49 8.80 2.19 0.63
N LEU A 50 7.70 2.92 0.82
CA LEU A 50 6.41 2.56 0.25
C LEU A 50 6.45 2.59 -1.29
N LEU A 51 7.12 3.58 -1.90
CA LEU A 51 7.33 3.63 -3.34
C LEU A 51 8.17 2.46 -3.85
N ARG A 52 9.29 2.14 -3.17
CA ARG A 52 10.13 0.98 -3.52
C ARG A 52 9.35 -0.33 -3.45
N LEU A 53 8.56 -0.51 -2.40
CA LEU A 53 7.72 -1.71 -2.22
C LEU A 53 6.69 -1.82 -3.35
N TYR A 54 6.02 -0.72 -3.69
CA TYR A 54 5.08 -0.66 -4.80
C TYR A 54 5.74 -1.04 -6.14
N HIS A 55 6.90 -0.46 -6.48
CA HIS A 55 7.62 -0.79 -7.70
C HIS A 55 8.07 -2.25 -7.76
N LYS A 56 8.48 -2.82 -6.63
CA LYS A 56 8.87 -4.25 -6.54
C LYS A 56 7.69 -5.16 -6.89
N ILE A 57 6.52 -4.90 -6.31
CA ILE A 57 5.30 -5.68 -6.58
C ILE A 57 4.91 -5.54 -8.05
N LYS A 58 4.92 -4.31 -8.57
CA LYS A 58 4.64 -4.06 -9.99
C LYS A 58 5.59 -4.77 -10.93
N GLY A 59 6.90 -4.73 -10.69
CA GLY A 59 7.87 -5.47 -11.49
C GLY A 59 7.59 -6.98 -11.54
N GLN A 60 7.24 -7.57 -10.38
CA GLN A 60 6.90 -9.00 -10.29
C GLN A 60 5.61 -9.35 -11.05
N GLU A 61 4.58 -8.49 -11.00
CA GLU A 61 3.36 -8.68 -11.79
C GLU A 61 3.66 -8.69 -13.30
N PHE A 62 4.44 -7.71 -13.79
CA PHE A 62 4.81 -7.65 -15.20
C PHE A 62 5.63 -8.86 -15.66
N ASP A 63 6.56 -9.35 -14.83
CA ASP A 63 7.34 -10.53 -15.15
C ASP A 63 6.47 -11.79 -15.22
N ASN A 64 5.53 -11.97 -14.29
CA ASN A 64 4.58 -13.09 -14.30
C ASN A 64 3.64 -13.06 -15.52
N ASP A 65 3.09 -11.89 -15.87
CA ASP A 65 2.23 -11.75 -17.04
C ASP A 65 2.95 -12.10 -18.34
N ARG A 66 4.23 -11.72 -18.47
CA ARG A 66 5.05 -12.08 -19.64
C ARG A 66 5.30 -13.58 -19.75
N ILE A 67 5.46 -14.28 -18.62
CA ILE A 67 5.63 -15.75 -18.60
C ILE A 67 4.32 -16.43 -19.00
N LEU A 68 3.17 -15.94 -18.50
CA LEU A 68 1.86 -16.51 -18.82
C LEU A 68 1.50 -16.38 -20.30
N LEU A 69 1.89 -15.27 -20.94
CA LEU A 69 1.64 -14.99 -22.37
C LEU A 69 2.65 -15.64 -23.32
N ALA A 70 3.70 -16.30 -22.82
CA ALA A 70 4.73 -16.94 -23.64
C ALA A 70 4.40 -18.40 -24.03
N ASN A 71 3.21 -18.90 -23.70
CA ASN A 71 2.72 -20.24 -24.02
C ASN A 71 1.60 -20.22 -25.08
#